data_AF-A0A1Z9H0K5-F1
#
_entry.id   AF-A0A1Z9H0K5-F1
#
_cell.length_a   1.000
_cell.length_b   1.000
_cell.length_c   1.000
_cell.angle_alpha   90.00
_cell.angle_beta   90.00
_cell.angle_gamma   90.00
#
_symmetry.space_group_name_H-M   'P 1'
#
loop_
_entity.id
_entity.type
_entity.pdbx_description
1 polymer ?
#
loop_
_entity_poly.entity_id
_entity_poly.type
_entity_poly.pdbx_seq_one_letter_code
_entity_poly.pdbx_strand_id
1 'polypeptide(L)'
;MYKPLPDGITIKSSKVQGLGLFATKDFDAYTILGIVHVLDKNFPHGSIRTALGAFYNHSDDPNCKNVKGFWHQLPVKYLQTIKPIKAGEELTAKYTLYHDFS
;
A
#
# COMPACT_ATOMS: atom_id res chain seq x y z
N MET A 1 -5.55 -22.04 -4.37
CA MET A 1 -5.00 -21.76 -3.01
C MET A 1 -5.03 -20.25 -2.82
N TYR A 2 -5.58 -19.76 -1.70
CA TYR A 2 -5.66 -18.32 -1.40
C TYR A 2 -4.28 -17.75 -1.05
N LYS A 3 -3.96 -16.55 -1.55
CA LYS A 3 -2.77 -15.79 -1.15
C LYS A 3 -3.19 -14.48 -0.46
N PRO A 4 -2.68 -14.17 0.74
CA PRO A 4 -3.07 -12.96 1.47
C PRO A 4 -2.46 -11.67 0.88
N LEU A 5 -1.40 -11.78 0.07
CA LEU A 5 -0.77 -10.68 -0.63
C LEU A 5 -0.88 -10.88 -2.15
N PRO A 6 -0.94 -9.79 -2.94
CA PRO A 6 -0.86 -9.86 -4.39
C PRO A 6 0.43 -10.50 -4.89
N ASP A 7 0.37 -11.08 -6.09
CA ASP A 7 1.53 -11.68 -6.72
C ASP A 7 2.63 -10.64 -6.97
N GLY A 8 3.85 -10.99 -6.55
CA GLY A 8 5.00 -10.10 -6.64
C GLY A 8 5.28 -9.31 -5.36
N ILE A 9 4.53 -9.54 -4.28
CA ILE A 9 4.70 -8.83 -3.00
C ILE A 9 4.90 -9.83 -1.88
N THR A 10 5.81 -9.52 -0.96
CA THR A 10 6.05 -10.28 0.27
C THR A 10 6.30 -9.34 1.44
N ILE A 11 6.40 -9.90 2.65
CA ILE A 11 6.76 -9.17 3.86
C ILE A 11 8.17 -9.59 4.30
N LYS A 12 9.01 -8.61 4.65
CA LYS A 12 10.34 -8.84 5.24
C LYS A 12 10.61 -7.80 6.34
N SER A 13 11.69 -8.00 7.09
CA SER A 13 12.19 -6.96 8.00
C SER A 13 12.53 -5.69 7.23
N SER A 14 11.98 -4.58 7.69
CA SER A 14 12.17 -3.26 7.10
C SER A 14 13.40 -2.56 7.69
N LYS A 15 14.06 -1.73 6.89
CA LYS A 15 15.07 -0.78 7.39
C LYS A 15 14.47 0.49 7.96
N VAL A 16 13.20 0.76 7.66
CA VAL A 16 12.43 1.90 8.18
C VAL A 16 11.92 1.58 9.58
N GLN A 17 11.04 0.59 9.70
CA GLN A 17 10.47 0.18 10.98
C GLN A 17 9.82 -1.21 10.88
N GLY A 18 10.17 -2.12 11.80
CA GLY A 18 9.50 -3.41 11.96
C GLY A 18 9.50 -4.26 10.68
N LEU A 19 8.30 -4.49 10.15
CA LEU A 19 8.08 -5.24 8.90
C LEU A 19 7.66 -4.28 7.80
N GLY A 20 8.06 -4.59 6.57
CA GLY A 20 7.74 -3.82 5.37
C GLY A 20 7.25 -4.72 4.23
N LEU A 21 6.55 -4.13 3.26
CA LEU A 21 6.26 -4.79 1.99
C LEU A 21 7.46 -4.71 1.05
N PHE A 22 7.76 -5.81 0.37
CA PHE A 22 8.86 -5.89 -0.59
C PHE A 22 8.40 -6.49 -1.90
N ALA A 23 8.96 -5.98 -3.00
CA ALA A 23 8.78 -6.55 -4.32
C ALA A 23 9.54 -7.88 -4.44
N THR A 24 8.92 -8.93 -5.00
CA THR A 24 9.57 -10.20 -5.37
C THR A 24 9.79 -10.33 -6.88
N LYS A 25 9.29 -9.37 -7.65
CA LYS A 25 9.51 -9.20 -9.09
C LYS A 25 9.56 -7.70 -9.42
N ASP A 26 9.94 -7.38 -10.65
CA ASP A 26 9.88 -6.02 -11.14
C ASP A 26 8.44 -5.55 -11.37
N PHE A 27 8.18 -4.27 -11.14
CA PHE A 27 6.93 -3.59 -11.45
C PHE A 27 7.20 -2.33 -12.27
N ASP A 28 6.34 -2.06 -13.24
CA ASP A 28 6.35 -0.81 -13.97
C ASP A 28 5.84 0.35 -13.10
N ALA A 29 6.17 1.58 -13.50
CA ALA A 29 5.57 2.77 -12.91
C ALA A 29 4.05 2.77 -13.13
N TYR A 30 3.31 3.38 -12.19
CA TYR A 30 1.85 3.53 -12.24
C TYR A 30 1.05 2.21 -12.14
N THR A 31 1.69 1.12 -11.74
CA THR A 31 1.05 -0.17 -11.49
C THR A 31 0.19 -0.12 -10.23
N ILE A 32 -1.07 -0.53 -10.33
CA ILE A 32 -1.95 -0.74 -9.17
C ILE A 32 -1.60 -2.07 -8.51
N LEU A 33 -1.08 -2.02 -7.28
CA LEU A 33 -0.65 -3.20 -6.55
C LEU A 33 -1.80 -3.86 -5.78
N GLY A 34 -2.79 -3.07 -5.35
CA GLY A 34 -3.98 -3.58 -4.67
C GLY A 34 -4.60 -2.58 -3.70
N ILE A 35 -5.69 -2.98 -3.07
CA ILE A 35 -6.41 -2.17 -2.08
C ILE A 35 -5.58 -2.13 -0.79
N VAL A 36 -5.34 -0.94 -0.25
CA VAL A 36 -4.73 -0.74 1.07
C VAL A 36 -5.74 -0.39 2.15
N HIS A 37 -6.75 0.42 1.79
CA HIS A 37 -7.76 0.91 2.72
C HIS A 37 -9.15 0.74 2.12
N VAL A 38 -10.07 0.16 2.88
CA VAL A 38 -11.51 0.31 2.65
C VAL A 38 -11.97 1.46 3.53
N LEU A 39 -12.56 2.49 2.93
CA LEU A 39 -12.96 3.69 3.66
C LEU A 39 -14.28 3.43 4.38
N ASP A 40 -14.24 3.49 5.70
CA ASP A 40 -15.39 3.31 6.57
C ASP A 40 -15.17 4.14 7.84
N LYS A 41 -15.98 5.19 8.00
CA LYS A 41 -15.89 6.14 9.11
C LYS A 41 -16.15 5.52 10.49
N ASN A 42 -16.74 4.33 10.53
CA ASN A 42 -17.05 3.64 11.78
C ASN A 42 -15.84 2.86 12.34
N PHE A 43 -14.72 2.81 11.60
CA PHE A 43 -13.49 2.15 12.02
C PHE A 43 -12.43 3.15 12.47
N PRO A 44 -11.45 2.73 13.30
CA PRO A 44 -10.34 3.57 13.71
C PRO A 44 -9.65 4.23 12.51
N HIS A 45 -9.42 5.54 12.60
CA HIS A 45 -8.84 6.32 11.51
C HIS A 45 -9.63 6.23 10.20
N GLY A 46 -10.96 6.06 10.27
CA GLY A 46 -11.87 6.11 9.13
C GLY A 46 -11.63 5.07 8.04
N SER A 47 -10.93 3.97 8.35
CA SER A 47 -10.65 2.93 7.36
C SER A 47 -10.31 1.57 7.96
N ILE A 48 -10.65 0.52 7.20
CA ILE A 48 -10.15 -0.84 7.42
C ILE A 48 -8.88 -1.01 6.58
N ARG A 49 -7.78 -1.45 7.20
CA ARG A 49 -6.52 -1.72 6.50
C ARG A 49 -6.48 -3.18 6.03
N THR A 50 -6.12 -3.39 4.78
CA THR A 50 -5.83 -4.74 4.26
C THR A 50 -4.43 -5.18 4.68
N ALA A 51 -4.02 -6.40 4.31
CA ALA A 51 -2.64 -6.84 4.50
C ALA A 51 -1.62 -5.87 3.85
N LEU A 52 -1.92 -5.32 2.66
CA LEU A 52 -1.07 -4.28 2.08
C LEU A 52 -1.06 -3.02 2.96
N GLY A 53 -2.22 -2.55 3.37
CA GLY A 53 -2.37 -1.33 4.18
C GLY A 53 -1.74 -1.40 5.56
N ALA A 54 -1.56 -2.61 6.09
CA ALA A 54 -0.96 -2.85 7.39
C ALA A 54 0.58 -2.82 7.36
N PHE A 55 1.21 -3.13 6.22
CA PHE A 55 2.66 -3.39 6.14
C PHE A 55 3.44 -2.47 5.21
N TYR A 56 2.81 -1.61 4.39
CA TYR A 56 3.58 -0.61 3.64
C TYR A 56 4.09 0.47 4.61
N ASN A 57 5.35 0.86 4.47
CA ASN A 57 5.96 1.84 5.37
C ASN A 57 5.91 3.27 4.83
N HIS A 58 6.22 4.21 5.72
CA HIS A 58 6.36 5.61 5.37
C HIS A 58 7.75 5.93 4.79
N SER A 59 7.80 6.83 3.81
CA SER A 59 9.02 7.48 3.35
C SER A 59 8.70 8.91 2.86
N ASP A 60 9.64 9.83 3.05
CA ASP A 60 9.60 11.18 2.46
C ASP A 60 10.01 11.21 0.97
N ASP A 61 10.76 10.21 0.51
CA ASP A 61 10.99 9.89 -0.91
C ASP A 61 10.39 8.49 -1.21
N PRO A 62 9.06 8.38 -1.36
CA PRO A 62 8.41 7.09 -1.57
C PRO A 62 8.57 6.59 -3.01
N ASN A 63 8.33 5.29 -3.21
CA ASN A 63 8.17 4.68 -4.55
C ASN A 63 6.71 4.30 -4.86
N CYS A 64 5.80 4.50 -3.92
CA CYS A 64 4.36 4.31 -4.09
C CYS A 64 3.55 5.52 -3.57
N LYS A 65 2.29 5.59 -3.99
CA LYS A 65 1.29 6.54 -3.46
C LYS A 65 -0.06 5.86 -3.28
N ASN A 66 -0.88 6.42 -2.40
CA ASN A 66 -2.27 6.02 -2.26
C ASN A 66 -3.14 6.78 -3.29
N VAL A 67 -3.95 6.06 -4.06
CA VAL A 67 -4.93 6.65 -4.98
C VAL A 67 -6.35 6.29 -4.56
N LYS A 68 -7.24 7.28 -4.50
CA LYS A 68 -8.66 7.07 -4.21
C LYS A 68 -9.33 6.37 -5.39
N GLY A 69 -10.26 5.47 -5.11
CA GLY A 69 -11.07 4.81 -6.12
C GLY A 69 -12.24 4.06 -5.50
N PHE A 70 -12.84 3.17 -6.29
CA PHE A 70 -13.94 2.33 -5.85
C PHE A 70 -13.64 0.86 -6.14
N TRP A 71 -14.00 -0.02 -5.21
CA TRP A 71 -14.15 -1.45 -5.45
C TRP A 71 -15.64 -1.77 -5.49
N HIS A 72 -16.16 -2.01 -6.68
CA HIS A 72 -17.60 -1.91 -6.95
C HIS A 72 -18.17 -0.56 -6.49
N GLN A 73 -19.00 -0.55 -5.45
CA GLN A 73 -19.61 0.65 -4.88
C GLN A 73 -18.91 1.12 -3.59
N LEU A 74 -17.89 0.40 -3.11
CA LEU A 74 -17.20 0.72 -1.87
C LEU A 74 -16.04 1.70 -2.15
N PRO A 75 -15.97 2.84 -1.44
CA PRO A 75 -14.85 3.75 -1.55
C PRO A 75 -13.59 3.10 -0.94
N VAL A 76 -12.50 3.10 -1.68
CA VAL A 76 -11.23 2.48 -1.29
C VAL A 76 -10.04 3.37 -1.64
N LYS A 77 -8.88 3.05 -1.07
CA LYS A 77 -7.58 3.51 -1.55
C LYS A 77 -6.78 2.33 -2.08
N TYR A 78 -6.15 2.52 -3.23
CA TYR A 78 -5.21 1.59 -3.81
C TYR A 78 -3.77 2.05 -3.60
N LEU A 79 -2.84 1.12 -3.44
CA LEU A 79 -1.41 1.40 -3.54
C LEU A 79 -1.00 1.36 -5.01
N GLN A 80 -0.40 2.43 -5.49
CA GLN A 80 0.11 2.55 -6.85
C GLN A 80 1.59 2.88 -6.84
N THR A 81 2.39 2.23 -7.68
CA THR A 81 3.79 2.60 -7.90
C THR A 81 3.88 3.98 -8.58
N ILE A 82 4.86 4.81 -8.24
CA ILE A 82 5.06 6.12 -8.91
C ILE A 82 6.30 6.15 -9.80
N LYS A 83 7.17 5.16 -9.65
CA LYS A 83 8.37 4.89 -10.44
C LYS A 83 8.50 3.36 -10.58
N PRO A 84 9.29 2.85 -11.55
CA PRO A 84 9.55 1.41 -11.64
C PRO A 84 10.14 0.88 -10.32
N ILE A 85 9.78 -0.34 -9.96
CA ILE A 85 10.24 -1.00 -8.73
C ILE A 85 10.97 -2.28 -9.12
N LYS A 86 12.15 -2.48 -8.54
CA LYS A 86 12.95 -3.69 -8.76
C LYS A 86 12.68 -4.75 -7.70
N ALA A 87 12.83 -6.01 -8.09
CA ALA A 87 12.77 -7.12 -7.14
C ALA A 87 13.74 -6.89 -5.97
N GLY A 88 13.23 -6.99 -4.74
CA GLY A 88 13.97 -6.75 -3.51
C GLY A 88 13.81 -5.34 -2.92
N GLU A 89 13.22 -4.40 -3.64
CA GLU A 89 12.95 -3.05 -3.11
C GLU A 89 11.77 -3.06 -2.13
N GLU A 90 11.86 -2.21 -1.10
CA GLU A 90 10.78 -1.97 -0.14
C GLU A 90 9.74 -1.02 -0.74
N LEU A 91 8.46 -1.34 -0.59
CA LEU A 91 7.34 -0.50 -1.01
C LEU A 91 7.00 0.48 0.10
N THR A 92 7.15 1.78 -0.19
CA THR A 92 6.87 2.85 0.77
C THR A 92 5.96 3.91 0.14
N ALA A 93 5.14 4.54 0.97
CA ALA A 93 4.25 5.62 0.55
C ALA A 93 4.30 6.77 1.55
N LYS A 94 4.11 8.00 1.07
CA LYS A 94 3.96 9.16 1.95
C LYS A 94 2.63 9.04 2.71
N TYR A 95 2.69 9.06 4.04
CA TYR A 95 1.50 9.01 4.87
C TYR A 95 0.77 10.34 4.74
N THR A 96 -0.44 10.28 4.22
CA THR A 96 -1.39 11.40 4.14
C THR A 96 -2.41 11.36 5.28
N LEU A 97 -2.23 10.43 6.23
CA LEU A 97 -3.19 10.06 7.28
C LEU A 97 -3.71 11.22 8.14
N TYR A 98 -2.99 12.34 8.26
CA TYR A 98 -3.46 13.51 9.02
C TYR A 98 -4.30 14.51 8.22
N HIS A 99 -4.29 14.43 6.88
CA HIS A 99 -5.06 15.32 6.00
C HIS A 99 -6.21 14.62 5.25
N ASP A 100 -6.29 13.29 5.37
CA ASP A 100 -7.27 12.49 4.63
C ASP A 100 -8.64 12.39 5.30
N PHE A 101 -8.76 12.86 6.55
CA PHE A 101 -9.98 12.76 7.37
C PHE A 101 -10.45 14.10 7.94
N SER A 102 -9.82 15.21 7.52
CA SER A 102 -10.28 16.59 7.75
C SER A 102 -11.17 17.04 6.61
#